data_AF-A0A9D3YRR8-F1
#
_entry.id   AF-A0A9D3YRR8-F1
#
_cell.length_a   1.000
_cell.length_b   1.000
_cell.length_c   1.000
_cell.angle_alpha   90.00
_cell.angle_beta   90.00
_cell.angle_gamma   90.00
#
_symmetry.space_group_name_H-M   'P 1'
#
loop_
_entity.id
_entity.type
_entity.pdbx_description
1 polymer ?
#
loop_
_entity_poly.entity_id
_entity_poly.type
_entity_poly.pdbx_seq_one_letter_code
_entity_poly.pdbx_strand_id
1 'polypeptide(L)'
;MHTDQALALRCLCPSVLHRWAARPRYWPSPAIVQKVVTLGAILTPVGFKGSEFKHMEWRINFNSGEAELVSNLNDTQAKVYDILKMIIKDIIKPTNKEITSYILKNIVLWQAERNPQTRFSAYSLLHWLHDGLGELKTAIAKKHMPYYMIPE
;
A
#
# COMPACT_ATOMS: atom_id res chain seq x y z
N MET A 1 12.40 21.69 1.87
CA MET A 1 11.54 20.51 2.04
C MET A 1 10.21 20.99 2.59
N HIS A 2 9.10 20.83 1.85
CA HIS A 2 7.77 20.98 2.45
C HIS A 2 7.52 19.76 3.34
N THR A 3 7.08 20.00 4.57
CA THR A 3 6.71 18.95 5.51
C THR A 3 5.21 19.02 5.68
N ASP A 4 4.50 17.97 5.27
CA ASP A 4 3.06 17.85 5.48
C ASP A 4 2.82 17.47 6.96
N GLN A 5 2.25 18.40 7.72
CA GLN A 5 1.78 18.13 9.09
C GLN A 5 0.28 17.84 9.06
N ALA A 6 -0.15 16.78 9.74
CA ALA A 6 -1.55 16.42 9.87
C ALA A 6 -1.88 16.00 11.31
N LEU A 7 -3.04 16.43 11.80
CA LEU A 7 -3.59 15.94 13.06
C LEU A 7 -3.93 14.45 12.92
N ALA A 8 -3.51 13.64 13.88
CA ALA A 8 -3.79 12.21 13.90
C ALA A 8 -4.14 11.73 15.31
N LEU A 9 -5.14 10.86 15.42
CA LEU A 9 -5.49 10.14 16.64
C LEU A 9 -5.12 8.66 16.48
N ARG A 10 -4.55 8.05 17.51
CA ARG A 10 -4.22 6.61 17.47
C ARG A 10 -5.51 5.79 17.57
N CYS A 11 -5.68 4.80 16.68
CA CYS A 11 -6.73 3.78 16.74
C CYS A 11 -6.09 2.40 16.80
N LEU A 12 -6.45 1.56 17.77
CA LEU A 12 -5.93 0.18 17.81
C LEU A 12 -6.60 -0.71 16.76
N CYS A 13 -7.83 -0.41 16.36
CA CYS A 13 -8.54 -1.07 15.26
C CYS A 13 -8.36 -2.62 15.23
N PRO A 14 -8.56 -3.32 16.38
CA PRO A 14 -8.08 -4.69 16.56
C PRO A 14 -8.74 -5.67 15.61
N SER A 15 -10.04 -5.59 15.35
CA SER A 15 -10.73 -6.51 14.44
C SER A 15 -10.16 -6.49 13.01
N VAL A 16 -9.78 -5.31 12.51
CA VAL A 16 -9.16 -5.15 11.20
C VAL A 16 -7.77 -5.75 11.18
N LEU A 17 -6.94 -5.43 12.18
CA LEU A 17 -5.56 -5.89 12.25
C LEU A 17 -5.42 -7.40 12.52
N HIS A 18 -6.32 -7.99 13.31
CA HIS A 18 -6.34 -9.44 13.53
C HIS A 18 -6.69 -10.18 12.23
N ARG A 19 -7.72 -9.73 11.50
CA ARG A 19 -8.06 -10.29 10.19
C ARG A 19 -6.93 -10.08 9.18
N TRP A 20 -6.31 -8.90 9.19
CA TRP A 20 -5.15 -8.61 8.35
C TRP A 20 -4.03 -9.58 8.67
N ALA A 21 -3.68 -9.80 9.94
CA ALA A 21 -2.59 -10.68 10.38
C ALA A 21 -2.85 -12.17 10.08
N ALA A 22 -4.12 -12.60 10.13
CA ALA A 22 -4.51 -13.98 9.86
C ALA A 22 -4.44 -14.39 8.39
N ARG A 23 -4.22 -13.45 7.44
CA ARG A 23 -4.15 -13.80 6.02
C ARG A 23 -3.02 -14.77 5.71
N PRO A 24 -3.28 -15.82 4.89
CA PRO A 24 -2.23 -16.66 4.32
C PRO A 24 -1.25 -15.83 3.51
N ARG A 25 0.05 -15.99 3.75
CA ARG A 25 1.09 -15.17 3.09
C ARG A 25 2.42 -15.88 2.96
N TYR A 26 3.18 -15.50 1.94
CA TYR A 26 4.60 -15.80 1.82
C TYR A 26 5.49 -14.73 2.46
N TRP A 27 4.95 -13.52 2.62
CA TRP A 27 5.63 -12.35 3.17
C TRP A 27 4.59 -11.39 3.76
N PRO A 28 4.95 -10.60 4.81
CA PRO A 28 6.24 -10.58 5.48
C PRO A 28 6.36 -11.72 6.51
N SER A 29 7.49 -11.78 7.21
CA SER A 29 7.69 -12.74 8.29
C SER A 29 6.70 -12.50 9.45
N PRO A 30 6.39 -13.52 10.26
CA PRO A 30 5.50 -13.37 11.42
C PRO A 30 5.91 -12.26 12.39
N ALA A 31 7.22 -12.03 12.57
CA ALA A 31 7.74 -10.96 13.41
C ALA A 31 7.35 -9.56 12.89
N ILE A 32 7.43 -9.35 11.57
CA ILE A 32 7.00 -8.10 10.95
C ILE A 32 5.49 -7.94 11.01
N VAL A 33 4.72 -9.02 10.79
CA VAL A 33 3.26 -9.03 10.99
C VAL A 33 2.91 -8.54 12.39
N GLN A 34 3.53 -9.11 13.43
CA GLN A 34 3.28 -8.72 14.82
C GLN A 34 3.65 -7.25 15.09
N LYS A 35 4.76 -6.78 14.52
CA LYS A 35 5.18 -5.38 14.63
C LYS A 35 4.15 -4.45 13.99
N VAL A 36 3.66 -4.76 12.78
CA VAL A 36 2.62 -3.99 12.09
C VAL A 36 1.33 -3.92 12.91
N VAL A 37 0.88 -5.04 13.49
CA VAL A 37 -0.30 -5.06 14.37
C VAL A 37 -0.11 -4.15 15.59
N THR A 38 1.09 -4.16 16.18
CA THR A 38 1.42 -3.36 17.38
C THR A 38 1.46 -1.85 17.08
N LEU A 39 1.88 -1.46 15.87
CA LEU A 39 1.89 -0.06 15.44
C LEU A 39 0.47 0.52 15.39
N GLY A 40 -0.53 -0.30 15.05
CA GLY A 40 -1.93 0.11 15.03
C GLY A 40 -2.29 0.97 13.82
N ALA A 41 -3.47 1.57 13.87
CA ALA A 41 -3.96 2.52 12.89
C ALA A 41 -3.92 3.96 13.43
N ILE A 42 -4.10 4.92 12.53
CA ILE A 42 -4.27 6.33 12.83
C ILE A 42 -5.52 6.87 12.13
N LEU A 43 -6.28 7.69 12.84
CA LEU A 43 -7.42 8.42 12.32
C LEU A 43 -6.97 9.83 11.95
N THR A 44 -7.22 10.25 10.71
CA THR A 44 -7.00 11.63 10.27
C THR A 44 -8.35 12.29 9.95
N PRO A 45 -8.53 13.59 10.25
CA PRO A 45 -9.78 14.33 10.02
C PRO A 45 -9.91 14.70 8.53
N VAL A 46 -9.91 13.69 7.67
CA VAL A 46 -10.02 13.83 6.22
C VAL A 46 -11.29 13.12 5.78
N GLY A 47 -12.38 13.89 5.69
CA GLY A 47 -13.66 13.40 5.19
C GLY A 47 -13.69 13.19 3.68
N PHE A 48 -14.66 12.39 3.24
CA PHE A 48 -14.90 12.06 1.85
C PHE A 48 -15.33 13.31 1.06
N LYS A 49 -14.78 13.46 -0.14
CA LYS A 49 -15.08 14.61 -1.00
C LYS A 49 -16.53 14.51 -1.49
N GLY A 50 -17.35 15.49 -1.14
CA GLY A 50 -18.77 15.55 -1.54
C GLY A 50 -19.73 14.95 -0.52
N SER A 51 -19.25 14.45 0.63
CA SER A 51 -20.13 14.06 1.74
C SER A 51 -20.73 15.27 2.45
N GLU A 52 -22.01 15.20 2.80
CA GLU A 52 -22.72 16.17 3.65
C GLU A 52 -22.03 16.29 5.03
N PHE A 53 -21.55 15.16 5.56
CA PHE A 53 -20.93 15.08 6.87
C PHE A 53 -19.40 15.07 6.81
N LYS A 54 -18.79 15.57 5.72
CA LYS A 54 -17.33 15.58 5.52
C LYS A 54 -16.54 16.12 6.72
N HIS A 55 -17.08 17.09 7.43
CA HIS A 55 -16.45 17.72 8.60
C HIS A 55 -16.47 16.84 9.87
N MET A 56 -17.33 15.82 9.91
CA MET A 56 -17.44 14.84 11.00
C MET A 56 -16.74 13.50 10.66
N GLU A 57 -16.35 13.31 9.41
CA GLU A 57 -15.77 12.06 8.92
C GLU A 57 -14.28 11.95 9.22
N TRP A 58 -13.85 10.72 9.51
CA TRP A 58 -12.46 10.38 9.78
C TRP A 58 -12.00 9.29 8.83
N ARG A 59 -10.77 9.39 8.36
CA ARG A 59 -10.12 8.36 7.55
C ARG A 59 -9.19 7.53 8.41
N ILE A 60 -9.39 6.22 8.41
CA ILE A 60 -8.45 5.25 8.98
C ILE A 60 -7.26 5.10 8.04
N ASN A 61 -6.05 5.15 8.58
CA ASN A 61 -4.80 4.96 7.84
C ASN A 61 -3.86 4.07 8.66
N PHE A 62 -2.92 3.41 7.98
CA PHE A 62 -1.97 2.50 8.61
C PHE A 62 -0.52 2.90 8.30
N ASN A 63 -0.25 4.20 8.13
CA ASN A 63 1.01 4.71 7.58
C ASN A 63 2.26 4.12 8.25
N SER A 64 2.27 3.96 9.57
CA SER A 64 3.39 3.36 10.30
C SER A 64 3.59 1.89 9.93
N GLY A 65 2.51 1.11 9.87
CA GLY A 65 2.55 -0.28 9.43
C GLY A 65 2.94 -0.42 7.96
N GLU A 66 2.43 0.46 7.10
CA GLU A 66 2.81 0.49 5.69
C GLU A 66 4.28 0.87 5.49
N ALA A 67 4.81 1.79 6.29
CA ALA A 67 6.22 2.15 6.24
C ALA A 67 7.10 0.96 6.67
N GLU A 68 6.71 0.25 7.73
CA GLU A 68 7.38 -0.97 8.18
C GLU A 68 7.37 -2.05 7.09
N LEU A 69 6.27 -2.21 6.38
CA LEU A 69 6.16 -3.16 5.28
C LEU A 69 7.07 -2.78 4.12
N VAL A 70 7.04 -1.51 3.69
CA VAL A 70 7.87 -1.00 2.61
C VAL A 70 9.37 -1.11 2.94
N SER A 71 9.76 -0.88 4.20
CA SER A 71 11.17 -1.02 4.63
C SER A 71 11.67 -2.46 4.68
N ASN A 72 10.76 -3.45 4.66
CA ASN A 72 11.08 -4.88 4.69
C ASN A 72 10.87 -5.56 3.32
N LEU A 73 10.67 -4.77 2.25
CA LEU A 73 10.75 -5.28 0.88
C LEU A 73 12.18 -5.68 0.57
N ASN A 74 12.36 -6.76 -0.19
CA ASN A 74 13.67 -7.12 -0.71
C ASN A 74 14.10 -6.19 -1.86
N ASP A 75 15.36 -6.26 -2.24
CA ASP A 75 15.97 -5.39 -3.26
C ASP A 75 15.19 -5.37 -4.58
N THR A 76 14.68 -6.52 -5.04
CA THR A 76 13.94 -6.61 -6.30
C THR A 76 12.59 -5.93 -6.16
N GLN A 77 11.84 -6.19 -5.09
CA GLN A 77 10.54 -5.57 -4.81
C GLN A 77 10.65 -4.05 -4.64
N ALA A 78 11.69 -3.58 -3.93
CA ALA A 78 11.96 -2.16 -3.76
C ALA A 78 12.26 -1.48 -5.12
N LYS A 79 13.09 -2.11 -5.96
CA LYS A 79 13.36 -1.62 -7.33
C LYS A 79 12.10 -1.58 -8.20
N VAL A 80 11.24 -2.59 -8.13
CA VAL A 80 9.94 -2.57 -8.83
C VAL A 80 9.12 -1.36 -8.38
N TYR A 81 9.02 -1.13 -7.07
CA TYR A 81 8.25 0.00 -6.53
C TYR A 81 8.80 1.36 -7.00
N ASP A 82 10.12 1.53 -6.97
CA ASP A 82 10.76 2.78 -7.41
C ASP A 82 10.59 3.03 -8.91
N ILE A 83 10.78 2.01 -9.74
CA ILE A 83 10.56 2.13 -11.20
C ILE A 83 9.10 2.45 -11.50
N LEU A 84 8.14 1.79 -10.84
CA LEU A 84 6.72 2.12 -10.99
C LEU A 84 6.43 3.57 -10.59
N LYS A 85 7.05 4.07 -9.50
CA LYS A 85 6.90 5.48 -9.08
C LYS A 85 7.45 6.45 -10.12
N MET A 86 8.58 6.13 -10.75
CA MET A 86 9.15 6.92 -11.85
C MET A 86 8.18 6.94 -13.04
N ILE A 87 7.66 5.79 -13.45
CA ILE A 87 6.65 5.68 -14.52
C ILE A 87 5.43 6.54 -14.20
N ILE A 88 4.88 6.46 -12.98
CA ILE A 88 3.76 7.32 -12.60
C ILE A 88 4.13 8.80 -12.71
N LYS A 89 5.27 9.18 -12.13
CA LYS A 89 5.67 10.58 -12.03
C LYS A 89 5.87 11.20 -13.41
N ASP A 90 6.56 10.50 -14.29
CA ASP A 90 7.08 11.07 -15.53
C ASP A 90 6.17 10.78 -16.74
N ILE A 91 5.36 9.70 -16.69
CA ILE A 91 4.50 9.27 -17.82
C ILE A 91 3.02 9.47 -17.51
N ILE A 92 2.54 9.08 -16.33
CA ILE A 92 1.11 9.05 -16.02
C ILE A 92 0.60 10.38 -15.47
N LYS A 93 1.28 10.98 -14.48
CA LYS A 93 0.86 12.23 -13.84
C LYS A 93 0.60 13.40 -14.79
N PRO A 94 1.31 13.56 -15.93
CA PRO A 94 0.97 14.58 -16.92
C PRO A 94 -0.45 14.47 -17.48
N THR A 95 -1.02 13.26 -17.54
CA THR A 95 -2.35 13.00 -18.13
C THR A 95 -3.40 12.60 -17.08
N ASN A 96 -3.00 11.99 -15.97
CA ASN A 96 -3.90 11.55 -14.91
C ASN A 96 -3.29 11.78 -13.52
N LYS A 97 -3.91 12.67 -12.75
CA LYS A 97 -3.47 13.02 -11.38
C LYS A 97 -4.05 12.11 -10.28
N GLU A 98 -5.04 11.28 -10.60
CA GLU A 98 -5.71 10.41 -9.63
C GLU A 98 -4.88 9.16 -9.32
N ILE A 99 -4.02 8.73 -10.25
CA ILE A 99 -3.13 7.61 -10.03
C ILE A 99 -1.94 8.07 -9.17
N THR A 100 -1.88 7.57 -7.94
CA THR A 100 -0.88 7.98 -6.94
C THR A 100 0.09 6.85 -6.62
N SER A 101 1.22 7.20 -5.99
CA SER A 101 2.16 6.21 -5.43
C SER A 101 1.54 5.28 -4.40
N TYR A 102 0.42 5.70 -3.77
CA TYR A 102 -0.34 4.85 -2.87
C TYR A 102 -0.93 3.62 -3.57
N ILE A 103 -1.43 3.76 -4.80
CA ILE A 103 -1.93 2.62 -5.59
C ILE A 103 -0.79 1.64 -5.87
N LEU A 104 0.38 2.14 -6.27
CA LEU A 104 1.55 1.31 -6.55
C LEU A 104 2.05 0.55 -5.32
N LYS A 105 2.06 1.22 -4.15
CA LYS A 105 2.41 0.59 -2.89
C LYS A 105 1.54 -0.64 -2.63
N ASN A 106 0.24 -0.52 -2.86
CA ASN A 106 -0.69 -1.65 -2.71
C ASN A 106 -0.37 -2.79 -3.67
N ILE A 107 -0.09 -2.50 -4.95
CA ILE A 107 0.31 -3.51 -5.94
C ILE A 107 1.54 -4.28 -5.45
N VAL A 108 2.61 -3.57 -5.08
CA VAL A 108 3.86 -4.21 -4.66
C VAL A 108 3.69 -5.04 -3.39
N LEU A 109 2.92 -4.54 -2.42
CA LEU A 109 2.64 -5.28 -1.19
C LEU A 109 1.80 -6.55 -1.47
N TRP A 110 0.80 -6.47 -2.36
CA TRP A 110 0.04 -7.64 -2.77
C TRP A 110 0.90 -8.66 -3.53
N GLN A 111 1.78 -8.21 -4.43
CA GLN A 111 2.71 -9.08 -5.14
C GLN A 111 3.65 -9.80 -4.17
N ALA A 112 4.22 -9.06 -3.20
CA ALA A 112 5.10 -9.62 -2.19
C ALA A 112 4.38 -10.66 -1.33
N GLU A 113 3.15 -10.38 -0.86
CA GLU A 113 2.36 -11.29 -0.02
C GLU A 113 2.01 -12.60 -0.75
N ARG A 114 1.64 -12.51 -2.03
CA ARG A 114 1.10 -13.63 -2.82
C ARG A 114 2.14 -14.55 -3.45
N ASN A 115 3.43 -14.20 -3.38
CA ASN A 115 4.48 -14.94 -4.07
C ASN A 115 5.66 -15.30 -3.14
N PRO A 116 6.25 -16.50 -3.31
CA PRO A 116 7.48 -16.87 -2.62
C PRO A 116 8.59 -15.84 -2.83
N GLN A 117 9.30 -15.50 -1.76
CA GLN A 117 10.37 -14.50 -1.81
C GLN A 117 11.52 -14.89 -2.74
N THR A 118 11.74 -16.20 -2.94
CA THR A 118 12.73 -16.75 -3.88
C THR A 118 12.48 -16.38 -5.34
N ARG A 119 11.25 -15.98 -5.71
CA ARG A 119 10.92 -15.53 -7.08
C ARG A 119 11.33 -14.09 -7.35
N PHE A 120 11.74 -13.33 -6.35
CA PHE A 120 12.13 -11.92 -6.48
C PHE A 120 13.66 -11.79 -6.54
N SER A 121 14.20 -11.87 -7.76
CA SER A 121 15.62 -11.68 -8.05
C SER A 121 15.84 -10.62 -9.13
N ALA A 122 17.09 -10.17 -9.29
CA ALA A 122 17.47 -9.23 -10.35
C ALA A 122 17.03 -9.67 -11.75
N TYR A 123 17.08 -10.98 -12.04
CA TYR A 123 16.67 -11.55 -13.33
C TYR A 123 15.16 -11.50 -13.56
N SER A 124 14.36 -11.43 -12.49
CA SER A 124 12.90 -11.34 -12.55
C SER A 124 12.36 -9.91 -12.50
N LEU A 125 13.21 -8.89 -12.39
CA LEU A 125 12.81 -7.51 -12.17
C LEU A 125 11.81 -7.01 -13.23
N LEU A 126 12.11 -7.25 -14.51
CA LEU A 126 11.24 -6.83 -15.61
C LEU A 126 9.90 -7.58 -15.63
N HIS A 127 9.90 -8.85 -15.24
CA HIS A 127 8.67 -9.64 -15.12
C HIS A 127 7.75 -9.05 -14.06
N TRP A 128 8.26 -8.77 -12.85
CA TRP A 128 7.46 -8.17 -11.77
C TRP A 128 7.00 -6.76 -12.08
N LEU A 129 7.84 -5.97 -12.77
CA LEU A 129 7.45 -4.65 -13.26
C LEU A 129 6.28 -4.73 -14.26
N HIS A 130 6.37 -5.64 -15.23
CA HIS A 130 5.32 -5.87 -16.21
C HIS A 130 4.01 -6.30 -15.53
N ASP A 131 4.09 -7.27 -14.61
CA ASP A 131 2.92 -7.75 -13.87
C ASP A 131 2.31 -6.64 -13.02
N GLY A 132 3.13 -5.79 -12.38
CA GLY A 132 2.65 -4.65 -11.62
C GLY A 132 1.90 -3.61 -12.47
N LEU A 133 2.36 -3.37 -13.70
CA LEU A 133 1.64 -2.52 -14.66
C LEU A 133 0.34 -3.18 -15.14
N GLY A 134 0.33 -4.50 -15.31
CA GLY A 134 -0.88 -5.27 -15.62
C GLY A 134 -1.93 -5.20 -14.51
N GLU A 135 -1.50 -5.29 -13.25
CA GLU A 135 -2.37 -5.09 -12.08
C GLU A 135 -2.91 -3.66 -12.02
N LEU A 136 -2.08 -2.65 -12.28
CA LEU A 136 -2.52 -1.26 -12.35
C LEU A 136 -3.60 -1.08 -13.43
N LYS A 137 -3.37 -1.60 -14.64
CA LYS A 137 -4.35 -1.56 -15.74
C LYS A 137 -5.66 -2.22 -15.34
N THR A 138 -5.60 -3.36 -14.67
CA THR A 138 -6.78 -4.11 -14.20
C THR A 138 -7.53 -3.32 -13.13
N ALA A 139 -6.82 -2.71 -12.18
CA ALA A 139 -7.43 -1.91 -11.12
C ALA A 139 -8.15 -0.67 -11.68
N ILE A 140 -7.55 -0.01 -12.69
CA ILE A 140 -8.19 1.11 -13.39
C ILE A 140 -9.45 0.65 -14.10
N ALA A 141 -9.39 -0.45 -14.88
CA ALA A 141 -10.54 -0.98 -15.60
C ALA A 141 -11.69 -1.35 -14.67
N LYS A 142 -11.38 -1.94 -13.51
CA LYS A 142 -12.35 -2.31 -12.47
C LYS A 142 -12.77 -1.13 -11.58
N LYS A 143 -12.13 0.03 -11.70
CA LYS A 143 -12.26 1.19 -10.79
C LYS A 143 -12.08 0.80 -9.32
N HIS A 144 -11.23 -0.19 -9.05
CA HIS A 144 -11.06 -0.77 -7.74
C HIS A 144 -9.64 -1.31 -7.53
N MET A 145 -9.01 -0.89 -6.43
CA MET A 145 -7.78 -1.45 -5.92
C MET A 145 -7.99 -1.80 -4.44
N PRO A 146 -7.92 -3.09 -4.05
CA PRO A 146 -8.04 -3.47 -2.65
C PRO A 146 -6.95 -2.84 -1.81
N TYR A 147 -7.34 -2.21 -0.70
CA TYR A 147 -6.38 -1.65 0.25
C TYR A 147 -5.71 -2.79 1.01
N TYR A 148 -4.39 -2.98 0.82
CA TYR A 148 -3.59 -4.04 1.42
C TYR A 148 -3.76 -4.19 2.95
N MET A 149 -3.96 -3.08 3.66
CA MET A 149 -4.10 -3.09 5.12
C MET A 149 -5.51 -3.43 5.62
N ILE A 150 -6.53 -3.36 4.76
CA ILE A 150 -7.91 -3.69 5.11
C ILE A 150 -8.29 -5.01 4.43
N PRO A 151 -8.48 -6.09 5.19
CA PRO A 151 -8.95 -7.36 4.63
C PRO A 151 -10.39 -7.21 4.12
N GLU A 152 -10.67 -7.83 2.96
CA GLU A 152 -12.02 -7.97 2.39
C GLU A 152 -12.98 -8.64 3.37
#